data_AF-A0A4Q3M6Y0-F1
#
_entry.id   AF-A0A4Q3M6Y0-F1
#
_cell.length_a   1.000
_cell.length_b   1.000
_cell.length_c   1.000
_cell.angle_alpha   90.00
_cell.angle_beta   90.00
_cell.angle_gamma   90.00
#
_symmetry.space_group_name_H-M   'P 1'
#
loop_
_entity.id
_entity.type
_entity.pdbx_description
1 polymer ?
#
loop_
_entity_poly.entity_id
_entity_poly.type
_entity_poly.pdbx_seq_one_letter_code
_entity_poly.pdbx_strand_id
1 'polypeptide(L)'
;MSDQITASFDTLLQQATQTSAQYLRHAKRDIDELFGDGYAAKNPSLVAAYMQTAAADFSSSTQGKILGASMNTMSDAINTLSNSVDGIAESISNVATSLEQ
;
A
#
# COMPACT_ATOMS: atom_id res chain seq x y z
N MET A 1 -11.54 0.82 9.13
CA MET A 1 -11.34 0.86 7.65
C MET A 1 -10.29 -0.19 7.35
N SER A 2 -10.51 -1.10 6.38
CA SER A 2 -9.57 -2.19 6.08
C SER A 2 -8.36 -1.65 5.30
N ASP A 3 -7.16 -2.19 5.57
CA ASP A 3 -5.94 -1.89 4.83
C ASP A 3 -5.79 -2.75 3.55
N GLN A 4 -6.80 -3.56 3.24
CA GLN A 4 -6.87 -4.35 2.02
C GLN A 4 -7.57 -3.58 0.89
N ILE A 5 -7.00 -3.64 -0.32
CA ILE A 5 -7.70 -3.22 -1.54
C ILE A 5 -8.66 -4.34 -1.93
N THR A 6 -9.96 -4.11 -1.73
CA THR A 6 -11.04 -5.05 -2.12
C THR A 6 -11.71 -4.69 -3.45
N ALA A 7 -11.31 -3.60 -4.08
CA ALA A 7 -11.83 -3.17 -5.38
C ALA A 7 -11.39 -4.13 -6.50
N SER A 8 -12.29 -4.36 -7.45
CA SER A 8 -11.99 -5.15 -8.66
C SER A 8 -11.06 -4.40 -9.61
N PHE A 9 -10.40 -5.10 -10.53
CA PHE A 9 -9.58 -4.46 -11.56
C PHE A 9 -10.37 -3.48 -12.44
N ASP A 10 -11.61 -3.82 -12.79
CA ASP A 10 -12.49 -2.91 -13.56
C ASP A 10 -12.78 -1.62 -12.78
N THR A 11 -13.05 -1.76 -11.47
CA THR A 11 -13.24 -0.61 -10.57
C THR A 11 -11.98 0.24 -10.50
N LEU A 12 -10.81 -0.38 -10.34
CA LEU A 12 -9.53 0.32 -10.27
C LEU A 12 -9.21 1.06 -11.57
N LEU A 13 -9.51 0.45 -12.73
CA LEU A 13 -9.31 1.08 -14.03
C LEU A 13 -10.23 2.31 -14.22
N GLN A 14 -11.50 2.18 -13.84
CA GLN A 14 -12.45 3.31 -13.86
C GLN A 14 -11.99 4.45 -12.95
N GLN A 15 -11.58 4.12 -11.71
CA GLN A 15 -11.07 5.09 -10.75
C GLN A 15 -9.78 5.75 -11.22
N ALA A 16 -8.89 5.02 -11.90
CA ALA A 16 -7.64 5.57 -12.41
C ALA A 16 -7.89 6.77 -13.34
N THR A 17 -8.87 6.68 -14.24
CA THR A 17 -9.23 7.80 -15.13
C THR A 17 -9.77 8.99 -14.35
N GLN A 18 -10.60 8.75 -13.34
CA GLN A 18 -11.12 9.81 -12.47
C GLN A 18 -10.00 10.51 -11.69
N THR A 19 -9.08 9.74 -11.12
CA THR A 19 -7.90 10.24 -10.40
C THR A 19 -7.00 11.06 -11.32
N SER A 20 -6.70 10.57 -12.53
CA SER A 20 -5.90 11.33 -13.50
C SER A 20 -6.56 12.66 -13.87
N ALA A 21 -7.88 12.69 -14.04
CA ALA A 21 -8.61 13.93 -14.31
C ALA A 21 -8.55 14.90 -13.11
N GLN A 22 -8.59 14.40 -11.87
CA GLN A 22 -8.40 15.24 -10.68
C GLN A 22 -6.98 15.80 -10.63
N TYR A 23 -5.95 14.98 -10.82
CA TYR A 23 -4.55 15.43 -10.86
C TYR A 23 -4.34 16.52 -11.89
N LEU A 24 -4.91 16.39 -13.09
CA LEU A 24 -4.78 17.42 -14.13
C LEU A 24 -5.44 18.74 -13.71
N ARG A 25 -6.64 18.70 -13.10
CA ARG A 25 -7.33 19.91 -12.62
C ARG A 25 -6.55 20.59 -11.51
N HIS A 26 -6.04 19.83 -10.56
CA HIS A 26 -5.22 20.35 -9.46
C HIS A 26 -3.91 20.90 -9.97
N ALA A 27 -3.19 20.18 -10.84
CA ALA A 27 -1.96 20.67 -11.45
C ALA A 27 -2.17 22.01 -12.15
N LYS A 28 -3.22 22.13 -12.98
CA LYS A 28 -3.52 23.40 -13.65
C LYS A 28 -3.76 24.52 -12.63
N ARG A 29 -4.66 24.29 -11.67
CA ARG A 29 -5.04 25.30 -10.67
C ARG A 29 -3.84 25.73 -9.84
N ASP A 30 -3.13 24.78 -9.23
CA ASP A 30 -2.07 25.06 -8.28
C ASP A 30 -0.85 25.72 -8.97
N ILE A 31 -0.55 25.34 -10.23
CA ILE A 31 0.49 25.99 -11.04
C ILE A 31 0.09 27.41 -11.41
N ASP A 32 -1.15 27.64 -11.85
CA ASP A 32 -1.64 28.98 -12.19
C ASP A 32 -1.70 29.88 -10.94
N GLU A 33 -2.12 29.35 -9.79
CA GLU A 33 -2.14 30.08 -8.51
C GLU A 33 -0.74 30.51 -8.06
N LEU A 34 0.28 29.66 -8.29
CA LEU A 34 1.65 29.92 -7.83
C LEU A 34 2.46 30.80 -8.81
N PHE A 35 2.26 30.63 -10.11
CA PHE A 35 3.09 31.26 -11.15
C PHE A 35 2.34 32.28 -12.01
N GLY A 36 1.04 32.44 -11.80
CA GLY A 36 0.16 33.38 -12.49
C GLY A 36 -0.77 32.73 -13.52
N ASP A 37 -1.85 33.42 -13.83
CA ASP A 37 -2.92 32.91 -14.70
C ASP A 37 -2.41 32.46 -16.08
N GLY A 38 -2.76 31.23 -16.45
CA GLY A 38 -2.42 30.62 -17.74
C GLY A 38 -0.98 30.11 -17.84
N TYR A 39 -0.21 30.13 -16.75
CA TYR A 39 1.13 29.58 -16.72
C TYR A 39 1.14 28.07 -16.99
N ALA A 40 0.18 27.32 -16.43
CA ALA A 40 0.04 25.88 -16.64
C ALA A 40 -0.20 25.54 -18.12
N ALA A 41 -1.04 26.33 -18.80
CA ALA A 41 -1.34 26.12 -20.22
C ALA A 41 -0.13 26.38 -21.12
N LYS A 42 0.74 27.32 -20.73
CA LYS A 42 1.99 27.63 -21.45
C LYS A 42 3.10 26.63 -21.16
N ASN A 43 3.01 25.88 -20.06
CA ASN A 43 4.05 24.97 -19.57
C ASN A 43 3.51 23.56 -19.33
N PRO A 44 3.06 22.83 -20.38
CA PRO A 44 2.47 21.50 -20.23
C PRO A 44 3.43 20.45 -19.67
N SER A 45 4.75 20.62 -19.86
CA SER A 45 5.76 19.75 -19.25
C SER A 45 5.78 19.87 -17.72
N LEU A 46 5.56 21.06 -17.17
CA LEU A 46 5.45 21.28 -15.73
C LEU A 46 4.20 20.63 -15.16
N VAL A 47 3.07 20.70 -15.88
CA VAL A 47 1.83 20.01 -15.53
C VAL A 47 2.05 18.49 -15.51
N ALA A 48 2.70 17.95 -16.54
CA ALA A 48 3.01 16.52 -16.61
C ALA A 48 3.93 16.06 -15.46
N ALA A 49 4.97 16.85 -15.16
CA ALA A 49 5.88 16.58 -14.04
C ALA A 49 5.13 16.60 -12.70
N TYR A 50 4.28 17.60 -12.47
CA TYR A 50 3.42 17.67 -11.28
C TYR A 50 2.56 16.42 -11.16
N MET A 51 1.85 16.02 -12.22
CA MET A 51 0.99 14.83 -12.21
C MET A 51 1.78 13.56 -11.93
N GLN A 52 2.98 13.43 -12.50
CA GLN A 52 3.84 12.28 -12.28
C GLN A 52 4.35 12.21 -10.83
N THR A 53 4.75 13.34 -10.24
CA THR A 53 5.13 13.41 -8.84
C THR A 53 3.96 13.07 -7.92
N ALA A 54 2.77 13.61 -8.17
CA ALA A 54 1.57 13.30 -7.38
C ALA A 54 1.20 11.80 -7.45
N ALA A 55 1.26 11.22 -8.65
CA ALA A 55 1.00 9.79 -8.83
C ALA A 55 2.06 8.91 -8.14
N ALA A 56 3.34 9.29 -8.20
CA ALA A 56 4.42 8.57 -7.55
C ALA A 56 4.28 8.60 -6.02
N ASP A 57 3.94 9.75 -5.45
CA ASP A 57 3.72 9.90 -4.01
C ASP A 57 2.53 9.07 -3.51
N PHE A 58 1.41 9.11 -4.24
CA PHE A 58 0.24 8.27 -3.93
C PHE A 58 0.57 6.77 -4.03
N SER A 59 1.30 6.36 -5.06
CA SER A 59 1.72 4.97 -5.25
C SER A 59 2.63 4.49 -4.11
N SER A 60 3.63 5.30 -3.75
CA SER A 60 4.58 4.99 -2.68
C SER A 60 3.87 4.85 -1.32
N SER A 61 3.02 5.81 -0.97
CA SER A 61 2.27 5.80 0.29
C SER A 61 1.28 4.64 0.38
N THR A 62 0.57 4.34 -0.70
CA THR A 62 -0.37 3.22 -0.77
C THR A 62 0.36 1.88 -0.64
N GLN A 63 1.46 1.69 -1.37
CA GLN A 63 2.28 0.47 -1.27
C GLN A 63 2.86 0.29 0.12
N GLY A 64 3.43 1.34 0.73
CA GLY A 64 3.99 1.28 2.07
C GLY A 64 2.96 0.86 3.12
N LYS A 65 1.73 1.39 3.01
CA LYS A 65 0.63 1.02 3.90
C LYS A 65 0.21 -0.45 3.76
N ILE A 66 -0.01 -0.91 2.53
CA ILE A 66 -0.43 -2.29 2.26
C ILE A 66 0.64 -3.29 2.68
N LEU A 67 1.91 -2.97 2.38
CA LEU A 67 3.04 -3.80 2.76
C LEU A 67 3.17 -3.90 4.28
N GLY A 68 3.07 -2.78 5.00
CA GLY A 68 3.09 -2.76 6.46
C GLY A 68 1.98 -3.61 7.09
N ALA A 69 0.75 -3.51 6.58
CA ALA A 69 -0.36 -4.35 7.03
C ALA A 69 -0.10 -5.84 6.78
N SER A 70 0.41 -6.19 5.59
CA SER A 70 0.75 -7.57 5.23
C SER A 70 1.87 -8.14 6.11
N MET A 71 2.87 -7.33 6.44
CA MET A 71 3.97 -7.70 7.34
C MET A 71 3.49 -7.97 8.77
N ASN A 72 2.53 -7.20 9.28
CA ASN A 72 1.93 -7.46 10.59
C ASN A 72 1.21 -8.81 10.60
N THR A 73 0.36 -9.08 9.61
CA THR A 73 -0.32 -10.37 9.49
C THR A 73 0.66 -11.54 9.37
N MET A 74 1.74 -11.36 8.61
CA MET A 74 2.80 -12.36 8.51
C MET A 74 3.51 -12.59 9.84
N SER A 75 3.78 -11.53 10.60
CA SER A 75 4.42 -11.62 11.92
C SER A 75 3.54 -12.39 12.91
N ASP A 76 2.23 -12.15 12.91
CA ASP A 76 1.28 -12.89 13.75
C ASP A 76 1.25 -14.39 13.40
N ALA A 77 1.27 -14.71 12.10
CA ALA A 77 1.34 -16.08 11.62
C ALA A 77 2.64 -16.78 12.04
N ILE A 78 3.78 -16.08 11.97
CA ILE A 78 5.08 -16.59 12.41
C ILE A 78 5.08 -16.85 13.93
N ASN A 79 4.55 -15.92 14.73
CA ASN A 79 4.43 -16.11 16.18
C ASN A 79 3.57 -17.33 16.53
N THR A 80 2.45 -17.51 15.81
CA THR A 80 1.57 -18.68 15.97
C THR A 80 2.29 -19.98 15.64
N LEU A 81 3.09 -19.98 14.56
CA LEU A 81 3.91 -21.12 14.18
C LEU A 81 4.97 -21.44 15.25
N SER A 82 5.65 -20.43 15.79
CA SER A 82 6.66 -20.61 16.84
C SER A 82 6.06 -21.29 18.07
N ASN A 83 4.92 -20.80 18.55
CA ASN A 83 4.23 -21.39 19.70
C ASN A 83 3.80 -22.84 19.43
N SER A 84 3.41 -23.14 18.19
CA SER A 84 3.02 -24.51 17.79
C SER A 84 4.23 -25.45 17.79
N VAL A 85 5.39 -24.97 17.34
CA VAL A 85 6.66 -25.73 17.38
C VAL A 85 7.08 -26.00 18.82
N ASP A 86 6.98 -25.01 19.71
CA ASP A 86 7.28 -25.19 21.13
C ASP A 86 6.37 -26.25 21.77
N GLY A 87 5.07 -26.23 21.46
CA GLY A 87 4.13 -27.24 21.94
C GLY A 87 4.40 -28.66 21.42
N ILE A 88 4.88 -28.78 20.17
CA ILE A 88 5.34 -30.06 19.61
C ILE A 88 6.58 -30.56 20.36
N ALA A 89 7.55 -29.68 20.62
CA ALA A 89 8.76 -30.05 21.34
C ALA A 89 8.44 -30.56 22.75
N GLU A 90 7.53 -29.90 23.47
CA GLU A 90 7.04 -30.34 24.78
C GLU A 90 6.35 -31.71 24.70
N SER A 91 5.47 -31.90 23.71
CA SER A 91 4.78 -33.18 23.50
C SER A 91 5.74 -34.33 23.23
N ILE A 92 6.78 -34.10 22.42
CA ILE A 92 7.83 -35.09 22.15
C ILE A 92 8.60 -35.44 23.43
N SER A 93 8.97 -34.44 24.24
CA SER A 93 9.64 -34.66 25.52
C SER A 93 8.81 -35.55 26.44
N ASN A 94 7.51 -35.28 26.55
CA ASN A 94 6.60 -36.07 27.38
C ASN A 94 6.49 -37.52 26.90
N VAL A 95 6.40 -37.75 25.59
CA VAL A 95 6.38 -39.11 25.02
C VAL A 95 7.68 -39.84 25.32
N ALA A 96 8.83 -39.20 25.15
CA ALA A 96 10.13 -39.80 25.44
C ALA A 96 10.22 -40.25 26.91
N THR A 97 9.84 -39.38 27.86
CA THR A 97 9.82 -39.74 29.28
C THR A 97 8.87 -40.89 29.59
N SER A 98 7.73 -40.98 28.92
CA SER A 98 6.77 -42.09 29.13
C SER A 98 7.27 -43.45 28.66
N LEU A 99 8.22 -43.49 27.71
CA LEU A 99 8.81 -44.73 27.20
C LEU A 99 9.97 -45.25 28.08
N GLU A 100 10.53 -44.40 28.94
CA GLU A 100 11.63 -44.75 29.86
C GLU A 100 11.14 -45.31 31.21
N GLN A 101 9.84 -45.20 31.51
CA GLN A 101 9.19 -45.71 32.72
C GLN A 101 8.63 -47.12 32.52
#